data_AF-A0A1I6DXS3-F1
#
_entry.id   AF-A0A1I6DXS3-F1
#
_cell.length_a   1.000
_cell.length_b   1.000
_cell.length_c   1.000
_cell.angle_alpha   90.00
_cell.angle_beta   90.00
_cell.angle_gamma   90.00
#
_symmetry.space_group_name_H-M   'P 1'
#
loop_
_entity.id
_entity.type
_entity.pdbx_description
1 polymer ?
#
loop_
_entity_poly.entity_id
_entity_poly.type
_entity_poly.pdbx_seq_one_letter_code
_entity_poly.pdbx_strand_id
1 'polypeptide(L)'
;MRRFIPVVVLTTVACLGGTTQAATIDLVVNGDFQSGNVGFNTELTHAPTDLTTAGTYAVTTDPVSVHGSFISIGDHTSSTGNMMAINGTTSSGTISWEQTAAVTMGEEYEFSIWLANLFGTGSTDLDLVVDGSTVASATTVGATSTWSQFSGSWIAPASGNIVLQIIENSVGFGGNDYALDDISFTFDTSGSVIAVPLPASGWLLTVGLAGVFGLGRKRATKLT
;
A
#
# COMPACT_ATOMS: atom_id res chain seq x y z
N MET A 1 -74.29 1.33 -15.96
CA MET A 1 -73.40 0.35 -15.30
C MET A 1 -71.95 0.80 -15.55
N ARG A 2 -71.18 1.03 -14.48
CA ARG A 2 -69.89 1.76 -14.49
C ARG A 2 -68.76 0.87 -15.05
N ARG A 3 -67.99 1.39 -16.02
CA ARG A 3 -66.79 0.75 -16.58
C ARG A 3 -65.64 0.83 -15.56
N PHE A 4 -65.11 -0.31 -15.15
CA PHE A 4 -63.87 -0.42 -14.38
C PHE A 4 -62.68 -0.36 -15.35
N ILE A 5 -61.77 0.60 -15.15
CA ILE A 5 -60.48 0.68 -15.84
C ILE A 5 -59.42 0.33 -14.79
N PRO A 6 -58.64 -0.77 -14.95
CA PRO A 6 -57.57 -1.07 -14.01
C PRO A 6 -56.38 -0.14 -14.28
N VAL A 7 -55.99 0.62 -13.26
CA VAL A 7 -54.74 1.40 -13.28
C VAL A 7 -53.63 0.47 -12.80
N VAL A 8 -52.71 0.13 -13.70
CA VAL A 8 -51.49 -0.61 -13.36
C VAL A 8 -50.44 0.41 -12.92
N VAL A 9 -50.10 0.41 -11.64
CA VAL A 9 -49.04 1.25 -11.08
C VAL A 9 -47.72 0.49 -11.26
N LEU A 10 -46.91 0.92 -12.24
CA LEU A 10 -45.57 0.40 -12.46
C LEU A 10 -44.63 1.06 -11.44
N THR A 11 -44.25 0.33 -10.40
CA THR A 11 -43.25 0.77 -9.44
C THR A 11 -41.87 0.48 -10.01
N THR A 12 -41.14 1.52 -10.43
CA THR A 12 -39.72 1.42 -10.76
C THR A 12 -38.94 1.20 -9.46
N VAL A 13 -38.43 -0.01 -9.25
CA VAL A 13 -37.41 -0.26 -8.23
C VAL A 13 -36.10 0.30 -8.77
N ALA A 14 -35.72 1.50 -8.30
CA ALA A 14 -34.39 2.03 -8.52
C ALA A 14 -33.42 1.25 -7.64
N CYS A 15 -32.63 0.36 -8.23
CA CYS A 15 -31.52 -0.27 -7.54
C CYS A 15 -30.43 0.80 -7.38
N LEU A 16 -30.29 1.37 -6.17
CA LEU A 16 -29.11 2.18 -5.85
C LEU A 16 -27.92 1.23 -5.80
N GLY A 17 -27.13 1.20 -6.88
CA GLY A 17 -25.83 0.56 -6.88
C GLY A 17 -24.93 1.31 -5.90
N GLY A 18 -24.72 0.76 -4.71
CA GLY A 18 -23.68 1.23 -3.82
C GLY A 18 -22.32 0.93 -4.43
N THR A 19 -21.56 1.95 -4.80
CA THR A 19 -20.15 1.79 -5.14
C THR A 19 -19.40 1.54 -3.84
N THR A 20 -18.91 0.32 -3.61
CA THR A 20 -17.93 0.08 -2.55
C THR A 20 -16.64 0.81 -2.94
N GLN A 21 -16.27 1.82 -2.16
CA GLN A 21 -15.02 2.55 -2.34
C GLN A 21 -13.85 1.63 -1.98
N ALA A 22 -12.85 1.55 -2.85
CA ALA A 22 -11.58 0.93 -2.55
C ALA A 22 -10.99 1.54 -1.28
N ALA A 23 -10.73 0.72 -0.27
CA ALA A 23 -9.89 1.11 0.85
C ALA A 23 -8.51 0.49 0.68
N THR A 24 -7.48 1.30 0.81
CA THR A 24 -6.08 0.88 0.91
C THR A 24 -5.79 0.54 2.36
N ILE A 25 -5.28 -0.66 2.62
CA ILE A 25 -4.90 -1.13 3.95
C ILE A 25 -3.39 -1.23 3.99
N ASP A 26 -2.78 -0.64 5.02
CA ASP A 26 -1.36 -0.82 5.33
C ASP A 26 -1.19 -1.94 6.36
N LEU A 27 -0.27 -2.85 6.07
CA LEU A 27 0.10 -3.95 6.95
C LEU A 27 1.32 -3.63 7.81
N VAL A 28 2.04 -2.54 7.51
CA VAL A 28 3.13 -2.07 8.36
C VAL A 28 2.56 -1.37 9.59
N VAL A 29 3.07 -1.73 10.77
CA VAL A 29 2.80 -0.98 12.01
C VAL A 29 4.00 -0.13 12.38
N ASN A 30 3.74 1.10 12.86
CA ASN A 30 4.76 2.07 13.28
C ASN A 30 5.79 2.38 12.17
N GLY A 31 5.36 2.40 10.92
CA GLY A 31 6.22 2.75 9.77
C GLY A 31 6.66 4.21 9.74
N ASP A 32 5.90 5.07 10.43
CA ASP A 32 6.16 6.50 10.67
C ASP A 32 6.98 6.75 11.96
N PHE A 33 7.35 5.69 12.67
CA PHE A 33 8.12 5.74 13.93
C PHE A 33 7.49 6.58 15.07
N GLN A 34 6.22 6.96 15.00
CA GLN A 34 5.57 7.82 15.99
C GLN A 34 5.35 7.12 17.34
N SER A 35 5.37 5.78 17.35
CA SER A 35 5.36 4.98 18.57
C SER A 35 6.77 4.76 19.16
N GLY A 36 7.81 5.34 18.56
CA GLY A 36 9.20 5.22 18.99
C GLY A 36 9.87 3.94 18.50
N ASN A 37 10.86 3.46 19.27
CA ASN A 37 11.66 2.27 18.92
C ASN A 37 10.93 0.95 19.27
N VAL A 38 9.82 0.68 18.59
CA VAL A 38 9.00 -0.53 18.78
C VAL A 38 8.43 -1.02 17.44
N GLY A 39 8.06 -2.30 17.37
CA GLY A 39 7.30 -2.85 16.24
C GLY A 39 8.15 -3.29 15.04
N PHE A 40 9.48 -3.14 15.09
CA PHE A 40 10.38 -3.62 14.03
C PHE A 40 11.62 -4.31 14.61
N ASN A 41 12.28 -5.11 13.78
CA ASN A 41 13.59 -5.70 14.05
C ASN A 41 14.65 -5.04 13.17
N THR A 42 15.93 -5.20 13.55
CA THR A 42 17.08 -4.69 12.80
C THR A 42 18.35 -5.42 13.25
N GLU A 43 19.35 -5.47 12.38
CA GLU A 43 20.71 -5.93 12.72
C GLU A 43 21.58 -4.78 13.28
N LEU A 44 21.08 -3.55 13.22
CA LEU A 44 21.76 -2.35 13.73
C LEU A 44 21.70 -2.28 15.26
N THR A 45 22.70 -1.64 15.86
CA THR A 45 22.73 -1.40 17.31
C THR A 45 21.98 -0.11 17.65
N HIS A 46 21.00 -0.18 18.56
CA HIS A 46 20.28 1.01 18.99
C HIS A 46 21.17 1.92 19.85
N ALA A 47 21.37 3.17 19.42
CA ALA A 47 22.16 4.18 20.12
C ALA A 47 21.43 5.55 20.09
N PRO A 48 20.42 5.75 20.96
CA PRO A 48 19.47 6.87 20.85
C PRO A 48 20.06 8.26 21.14
N THR A 49 21.30 8.34 21.59
CA THR A 49 21.94 9.61 21.98
C THR A 49 23.24 9.90 21.22
N ASP A 50 23.78 8.91 20.51
CA ASP A 50 25.10 9.04 19.86
C ASP A 50 25.23 8.00 18.74
N LEU A 51 25.09 8.46 17.50
CA LEU A 51 25.28 7.64 16.29
C LEU A 51 26.68 7.82 15.70
N THR A 52 27.73 8.12 16.47
CA THR A 52 29.10 8.23 15.92
C THR A 52 29.73 6.89 15.56
N THR A 53 29.15 5.78 16.02
CA THR A 53 29.60 4.42 15.69
C THR A 53 28.83 3.89 14.48
N ALA A 54 29.53 3.37 13.48
CA ALA A 54 28.92 2.74 12.31
C ALA A 54 28.03 1.55 12.69
N GLY A 55 26.97 1.33 11.92
CA GLY A 55 25.99 0.27 12.19
C GLY A 55 25.11 0.53 13.41
N THR A 56 24.84 1.81 13.70
CA THR A 56 23.94 2.22 14.78
C THR A 56 22.73 2.99 14.27
N TYR A 57 21.64 2.98 15.04
CA TYR A 57 20.43 3.73 14.71
C TYR A 57 19.77 4.37 15.93
N ALA A 58 19.01 5.43 15.67
CA ALA A 58 18.14 6.08 16.63
C ALA A 58 16.80 6.42 15.99
N VAL A 59 15.73 6.35 16.78
CA VAL A 59 14.45 6.99 16.43
C VAL A 59 14.49 8.39 17.04
N THR A 60 14.43 9.43 16.21
CA THR A 60 14.63 10.83 16.61
C THR A 60 13.80 11.78 15.76
N THR A 61 13.57 13.00 16.25
CA THR A 61 12.90 14.07 15.49
C THR A 61 13.86 14.93 14.67
N ASP A 62 15.17 14.83 14.93
CA ASP A 62 16.20 15.52 14.17
C ASP A 62 17.52 14.72 14.23
N PRO A 63 18.05 14.24 13.09
CA PRO A 63 19.30 13.46 13.06
C PRO A 63 20.51 14.20 13.62
N VAL A 64 20.58 15.54 13.51
CA VAL A 64 21.72 16.31 14.03
C VAL A 64 21.84 16.23 15.55
N SER A 65 20.72 15.94 16.24
CA SER A 65 20.67 15.82 17.70
C SER A 65 21.38 14.56 18.23
N VAL A 66 21.50 13.54 17.39
CA VAL A 66 22.14 12.26 17.72
C VAL A 66 23.47 12.06 16.99
N HIS A 67 23.77 12.88 15.99
CA HIS A 67 25.08 12.94 15.33
C HIS A 67 25.35 14.31 14.74
N GLY A 68 26.32 15.04 15.31
CA GLY A 68 26.55 16.45 14.98
C GLY A 68 27.01 16.75 13.54
N SER A 69 27.38 15.72 12.76
CA SER A 69 27.76 15.89 11.35
C SER A 69 26.60 15.62 10.38
N PHE A 70 25.48 15.07 10.85
CA PHE A 70 24.31 14.89 9.99
C PHE A 70 23.65 16.23 9.68
N ILE A 71 22.94 16.27 8.56
CA ILE A 71 22.05 17.39 8.28
C ILE A 71 20.87 17.38 9.26
N SER A 72 20.38 18.57 9.57
CA SER A 72 19.11 18.73 10.27
C SER A 72 17.97 18.60 9.27
N ILE A 73 17.08 17.64 9.51
CA ILE A 73 15.88 17.37 8.73
C ILE A 73 14.81 16.80 9.67
N GLY A 74 13.56 17.26 9.53
CA GLY A 74 12.42 16.67 10.25
C GLY A 74 11.89 15.41 9.55
N ASP A 75 10.98 14.69 10.20
CA ASP A 75 10.25 13.56 9.59
C ASP A 75 9.56 13.99 8.28
N HIS A 76 9.31 13.02 7.42
CA HIS A 76 8.68 13.24 6.13
C HIS A 76 7.24 13.74 6.27
N THR A 77 6.47 13.19 7.22
CA THR A 77 5.04 13.50 7.36
C THR A 77 4.77 14.91 7.90
N SER A 78 5.40 15.29 9.01
CA SER A 78 5.03 16.50 9.76
C SER A 78 6.15 17.52 9.95
N SER A 79 7.39 17.19 9.57
CA SER A 79 8.64 17.88 9.92
C SER A 79 8.94 18.06 11.42
N THR A 80 8.17 17.42 12.31
CA THR A 80 8.29 17.50 13.78
C THR A 80 8.14 16.15 14.49
N GLY A 81 7.75 15.11 13.76
CA GLY A 81 7.64 13.73 14.21
C GLY A 81 8.99 13.03 14.24
N ASN A 82 8.93 11.74 14.55
CA ASN A 82 10.06 10.85 14.60
C ASN A 82 10.37 10.29 13.21
N MET A 83 11.64 9.96 13.01
CA MET A 83 12.14 9.15 11.90
C MET A 83 13.21 8.20 12.43
N MET A 84 13.59 7.19 11.66
CA MET A 84 14.73 6.34 11.98
C MET A 84 15.99 6.90 11.30
N ALA A 85 16.91 7.47 12.07
CA ALA A 85 18.22 7.91 11.61
C ALA A 85 19.27 6.80 11.82
N ILE A 86 20.11 6.56 10.82
CA ILE A 86 21.06 5.45 10.77
C ILE A 86 22.45 5.99 10.42
N ASN A 87 23.44 5.65 11.25
CA ASN A 87 24.85 5.70 10.81
C ASN A 87 25.14 4.39 10.09
N GLY A 88 25.43 4.52 8.79
CA GLY A 88 25.53 3.41 7.87
C GLY A 88 26.54 2.35 8.29
N THR A 89 26.53 1.21 7.61
CA THR A 89 27.32 0.06 8.00
C THR A 89 28.61 -0.07 7.18
N THR A 90 29.57 -0.80 7.72
CA THR A 90 30.77 -1.24 6.97
C THR A 90 30.59 -2.66 6.41
N SER A 91 29.35 -3.14 6.26
CA SER A 91 29.04 -4.49 5.82
C SER A 91 27.81 -4.51 4.94
N SER A 92 27.96 -5.05 3.74
CA SER A 92 26.85 -5.16 2.78
C SER A 92 25.87 -6.24 3.23
N GLY A 93 24.60 -6.06 2.91
CA GLY A 93 23.54 -7.00 3.25
C GLY A 93 22.99 -6.83 4.67
N THR A 94 23.21 -5.68 5.31
CA THR A 94 22.75 -5.45 6.69
C THR A 94 21.26 -5.14 6.71
N ILE A 95 20.49 -5.84 7.53
CA ILE A 95 19.05 -5.59 7.69
C ILE A 95 18.86 -4.31 8.51
N SER A 96 18.46 -3.23 7.85
CA SER A 96 18.21 -1.93 8.47
C SER A 96 16.89 -1.91 9.23
N TRP A 97 15.88 -2.56 8.68
CA TRP A 97 14.53 -2.64 9.22
C TRP A 97 13.86 -3.92 8.73
N GLU A 98 13.10 -4.57 9.61
CA GLU A 98 12.34 -5.78 9.30
C GLU A 98 11.02 -5.84 10.07
N GLN A 99 9.98 -6.33 9.41
CA GLN A 99 8.71 -6.71 10.04
C GLN A 99 8.09 -7.90 9.31
N THR A 100 7.20 -8.63 9.98
CA THR A 100 6.39 -9.68 9.35
C THR A 100 4.99 -9.18 9.04
N ALA A 101 4.45 -9.55 7.87
CA ALA A 101 3.11 -9.17 7.44
C ALA A 101 2.31 -10.41 7.00
N ALA A 102 1.01 -10.44 7.32
CA ALA A 102 0.11 -11.50 6.91
C ALA A 102 -0.54 -11.17 5.56
N VAL A 103 -0.28 -11.98 4.53
CA VAL A 103 -0.71 -11.74 3.15
C VAL A 103 -1.74 -12.76 2.69
N THR A 104 -2.51 -12.39 1.66
CA THR A 104 -3.49 -13.25 1.01
C THR A 104 -3.03 -13.60 -0.40
N MET A 105 -3.06 -14.88 -0.75
CA MET A 105 -2.65 -15.38 -2.07
C MET A 105 -3.36 -14.61 -3.20
N GLY A 106 -2.58 -14.19 -4.19
CA GLY A 106 -3.06 -13.52 -5.40
C GLY A 106 -3.31 -12.02 -5.25
N GLU A 107 -3.26 -11.48 -4.03
CA GLU A 107 -3.30 -10.03 -3.81
C GLU A 107 -1.97 -9.40 -4.22
N GLU A 108 -2.06 -8.23 -4.85
CA GLU A 108 -0.91 -7.37 -5.16
C GLU A 108 -0.71 -6.38 -4.02
N TYR A 109 0.52 -6.27 -3.56
CA TYR A 109 0.96 -5.38 -2.51
C TYR A 109 2.00 -4.40 -3.05
N GLU A 110 1.99 -3.17 -2.55
CA GLU A 110 3.03 -2.18 -2.78
C GLU A 110 3.85 -1.99 -1.50
N PHE A 111 5.16 -2.25 -1.56
CA PHE A 111 6.10 -1.94 -0.49
C PHE A 111 6.78 -0.61 -0.78
N SER A 112 6.69 0.38 0.12
CA SER A 112 7.31 1.70 -0.08
C SER A 112 7.97 2.26 1.17
N ILE A 113 8.93 3.15 0.94
CA ILE A 113 9.69 3.87 1.96
C ILE A 113 9.90 5.33 1.55
N TRP A 114 10.08 6.20 2.53
CA TRP A 114 10.70 7.50 2.33
C TRP A 114 12.14 7.49 2.86
N LEU A 115 13.06 7.97 2.03
CA LEU A 115 14.50 7.91 2.27
C LEU A 115 15.11 9.30 2.13
N ALA A 116 15.98 9.68 3.06
CA ALA A 116 16.82 10.86 2.98
C ALA A 116 18.28 10.49 3.30
N ASN A 117 19.24 10.99 2.52
CA ASN A 117 20.66 10.85 2.84
C ASN A 117 21.07 11.95 3.84
N LEU A 118 21.81 11.57 4.89
CA LEU A 118 22.11 12.44 6.02
C LEU A 118 23.50 13.06 5.99
N PHE A 119 24.43 12.53 5.19
CA PHE A 119 25.84 12.92 5.33
C PHE A 119 26.65 13.04 4.04
N GLY A 120 27.33 14.17 3.92
CA GLY A 120 28.42 14.38 2.99
C GLY A 120 28.01 14.25 1.52
N THR A 121 28.88 13.64 0.72
CA THR A 121 28.67 13.37 -0.71
C THR A 121 28.65 11.87 -1.01
N GLY A 122 28.48 11.03 0.01
CA GLY A 122 28.48 9.58 -0.13
C GLY A 122 27.17 9.06 -0.74
N SER A 123 27.09 7.75 -0.95
CA SER A 123 25.91 7.10 -1.51
C SER A 123 25.41 6.03 -0.54
N THR A 124 24.10 5.94 -0.39
CA THR A 124 23.43 4.84 0.31
C THR A 124 22.65 4.04 -0.71
N ASP A 125 22.88 2.73 -0.74
CA ASP A 125 22.20 1.78 -1.60
C ASP A 125 21.38 0.82 -0.75
N LEU A 126 20.06 0.79 -0.97
CA LEU A 126 19.12 -0.05 -0.25
C LEU A 126 18.33 -0.97 -1.19
N ASP A 127 17.99 -2.16 -0.72
CA ASP A 127 16.99 -3.02 -1.35
C ASP A 127 15.74 -3.14 -0.48
N LEU A 128 14.57 -3.06 -1.11
CA LEU A 128 13.29 -3.41 -0.53
C LEU A 128 13.03 -4.88 -0.89
N VAL A 129 12.91 -5.73 0.12
CA VAL A 129 12.80 -7.18 -0.03
C VAL A 129 11.51 -7.69 0.58
N VAL A 130 10.77 -8.51 -0.19
CA VAL A 130 9.54 -9.18 0.23
C VAL A 130 9.73 -10.69 0.09
N ASP A 131 9.70 -11.39 1.21
CA ASP A 131 9.90 -12.85 1.32
C ASP A 131 11.18 -13.36 0.59
N GLY A 132 12.27 -12.61 0.75
CA GLY A 132 13.56 -12.91 0.13
C GLY A 132 13.71 -12.46 -1.34
N SER A 133 12.68 -11.86 -1.94
CA SER A 133 12.74 -11.28 -3.29
C SER A 133 12.89 -9.77 -3.24
N THR A 134 13.92 -9.20 -3.87
CA THR A 134 14.04 -7.75 -4.06
C THR A 134 12.94 -7.25 -5.00
N VAL A 135 12.12 -6.31 -4.53
CA VAL A 135 11.01 -5.70 -5.29
C VAL A 135 11.35 -4.32 -5.81
N ALA A 136 12.26 -3.61 -5.14
CA ALA A 136 12.83 -2.35 -5.58
C ALA A 136 14.23 -2.15 -5.00
N SER A 137 15.05 -1.32 -5.67
CA SER A 137 16.33 -0.84 -5.15
C SER A 137 16.32 0.69 -5.15
N ALA A 138 16.85 1.27 -4.08
CA ALA A 138 16.94 2.70 -3.87
C ALA A 138 18.41 3.13 -3.75
N THR A 139 18.78 4.21 -4.44
CA THR A 139 20.09 4.84 -4.28
C THR A 139 19.89 6.32 -4.01
N THR A 140 20.52 6.83 -2.95
CA THR A 140 20.58 8.28 -2.67
C THR A 140 22.03 8.73 -2.59
N VAL A 141 22.31 9.92 -3.10
CA VAL A 141 23.67 10.47 -3.19
C VAL A 141 23.73 11.86 -2.59
N GLY A 142 24.65 12.02 -1.64
CA GLY A 142 24.92 13.24 -0.91
C GLY A 142 23.80 13.63 0.03
N ALA A 143 24.14 14.38 1.07
CA ALA A 143 23.17 14.81 2.05
C ALA A 143 22.13 15.75 1.41
N THR A 144 20.86 15.41 1.53
CA THR A 144 19.76 16.20 0.99
C THR A 144 18.75 16.51 2.08
N SER A 145 18.37 17.77 2.25
CA SER A 145 17.25 18.17 3.13
C SER A 145 15.89 17.87 2.49
N THR A 146 15.79 16.77 1.75
CA THR A 146 14.61 16.35 0.99
C THR A 146 14.45 14.85 1.10
N TRP A 147 13.21 14.42 1.25
CA TRP A 147 12.83 13.02 1.24
C TRP A 147 12.52 12.56 -0.18
N SER A 148 12.88 11.33 -0.51
CA SER A 148 12.55 10.66 -1.78
C SER A 148 11.83 9.35 -1.51
N GLN A 149 10.72 9.12 -2.21
CA GLN A 149 9.98 7.87 -2.09
C GLN A 149 10.53 6.81 -3.04
N PHE A 150 10.62 5.58 -2.56
CA PHE A 150 10.94 4.40 -3.36
C PHE A 150 9.91 3.32 -3.07
N SER A 151 9.49 2.60 -4.10
CA SER A 151 8.46 1.57 -3.97
C SER A 151 8.61 0.46 -5.01
N GLY A 152 8.03 -0.69 -4.69
CA GLY A 152 7.94 -1.83 -5.59
C GLY A 152 6.74 -2.72 -5.29
N SER A 153 6.18 -3.32 -6.35
CA SER A 153 5.00 -4.17 -6.27
C SER A 153 5.36 -5.65 -6.13
N TRP A 154 4.53 -6.40 -5.41
CA TRP A 154 4.69 -7.84 -5.18
C TRP A 154 3.35 -8.55 -5.11
N ILE A 155 3.21 -9.65 -5.85
CA ILE A 155 1.99 -10.48 -5.83
C ILE A 155 2.23 -11.69 -4.93
N ALA A 156 1.36 -11.89 -3.94
CA ALA A 156 1.50 -12.98 -2.99
C ALA A 156 1.30 -14.36 -3.65
N PRO A 157 2.32 -15.24 -3.67
CA PRO A 157 2.18 -16.57 -4.29
C PRO A 157 1.38 -17.55 -3.42
N ALA A 158 1.25 -17.27 -2.12
CA ALA A 158 0.48 -18.04 -1.14
C ALA A 158 0.02 -17.12 0.01
N SER A 159 -1.03 -17.52 0.73
CA SER A 159 -1.44 -16.84 1.97
C SER A 159 -0.56 -17.27 3.14
N GLY A 160 -0.23 -16.36 4.04
CA GLY A 160 0.60 -16.65 5.21
C GLY A 160 1.35 -15.43 5.73
N ASN A 161 2.26 -15.65 6.67
CA ASN A 161 3.17 -14.60 7.12
C ASN A 161 4.41 -14.60 6.23
N ILE A 162 4.77 -13.42 5.72
CA ILE A 162 6.01 -13.17 5.00
C ILE A 162 6.88 -12.18 5.77
N VAL A 163 8.15 -12.06 5.37
CA VAL A 163 9.11 -11.10 5.93
C VAL A 163 9.30 -9.94 4.96
N LEU A 164 9.18 -8.72 5.48
CA LEU A 164 9.51 -7.47 4.79
C LEU A 164 10.86 -6.99 5.33
N GLN A 165 11.79 -6.64 4.45
CA GLN A 165 13.13 -6.17 4.85
C GLN A 165 13.57 -4.96 4.03
N ILE A 166 14.26 -4.03 4.69
CA ILE A 166 15.07 -3.00 4.05
C ILE A 166 16.52 -3.37 4.29
N ILE A 167 17.26 -3.66 3.23
CA ILE A 167 18.64 -4.15 3.30
C ILE A 167 19.59 -3.05 2.84
N GLU A 168 20.57 -2.68 3.66
CA GLU A 168 21.67 -1.80 3.26
C GLU A 168 22.75 -2.60 2.53
N ASN A 169 23.02 -2.21 1.29
CA ASN A 169 24.06 -2.80 0.46
C ASN A 169 25.32 -1.93 0.38
N SER A 170 25.20 -0.63 0.65
CA SER A 170 26.33 0.29 0.71
C SER A 170 27.32 -0.12 1.79
N VAL A 171 28.61 0.06 1.49
CA VAL A 171 29.70 -0.22 2.44
C VAL A 171 30.56 1.02 2.52
N GLY A 172 30.45 1.74 3.63
CA GLY A 172 31.17 2.97 3.86
C GLY A 172 31.58 3.11 5.32
N PHE A 173 32.78 3.64 5.56
CA PHE A 173 33.13 4.16 6.89
C PHE A 173 32.48 5.53 7.17
N GLY A 174 31.87 6.12 6.15
CA GLY A 174 31.10 7.36 6.23
C GLY A 174 30.51 7.72 4.87
N GLY A 175 29.37 8.42 4.88
CA GLY A 175 28.69 8.91 3.68
C GLY A 175 27.55 8.02 3.20
N ASN A 176 27.40 6.84 3.80
CA ASN A 176 26.26 5.95 3.64
C ASN A 176 25.24 6.12 4.78
N ASP A 177 25.15 7.30 5.36
CA ASP A 177 24.26 7.63 6.47
C ASP A 177 22.90 8.12 5.94
N TYR A 178 21.81 7.64 6.51
CA TYR A 178 20.47 7.88 5.96
C TYR A 178 19.38 7.88 7.04
N ALA A 179 18.24 8.46 6.69
CA ALA A 179 17.01 8.38 7.47
C ALA A 179 15.93 7.65 6.68
N LEU A 180 15.14 6.86 7.39
CA LEU A 180 13.94 6.18 6.91
C LEU A 180 12.71 6.77 7.62
N ASP A 181 11.63 6.90 6.87
CA ASP A 181 10.33 7.29 7.40
C ASP A 181 9.20 6.72 6.51
N ASP A 182 7.97 6.74 7.04
CA ASP A 182 6.73 6.38 6.35
C ASP A 182 6.83 5.06 5.56
N ILE A 183 7.35 4.02 6.21
CA ILE A 183 7.45 2.65 5.68
C ILE A 183 6.03 2.05 5.58
N SER A 184 5.65 1.54 4.42
CA SER A 184 4.30 1.04 4.18
C SER A 184 4.28 -0.20 3.30
N PHE A 185 3.40 -1.15 3.61
CA PHE A 185 3.14 -2.35 2.79
C PHE A 185 1.63 -2.49 2.59
N THR A 186 1.16 -2.02 1.45
CA THR A 186 -0.26 -1.73 1.25
C THR A 186 -0.91 -2.59 0.18
N PHE A 187 -2.22 -2.83 0.30
CA PHE A 187 -3.04 -3.44 -0.75
C PHE A 187 -4.43 -2.80 -0.81
N ASP A 188 -5.08 -2.90 -1.97
CA ASP A 188 -6.43 -2.38 -2.17
C ASP A 188 -7.49 -3.47 -2.03
N THR A 189 -8.46 -3.23 -1.16
CA THR A 189 -9.59 -4.16 -0.90
C THR A 189 -10.56 -4.38 -2.07
N SER A 190 -10.31 -3.75 -3.23
CA SER A 190 -11.23 -3.79 -4.38
C SER A 190 -11.07 -5.00 -5.30
N GLY A 191 -10.05 -5.84 -5.09
CA GLY A 191 -9.84 -7.07 -5.88
C GLY A 191 -10.97 -8.10 -5.76
N SER A 192 -11.89 -7.94 -4.80
CA SER A 192 -12.95 -8.90 -4.47
C SER A 192 -14.38 -8.37 -4.73
N VAL A 193 -14.60 -7.59 -5.78
CA VAL A 193 -15.98 -7.45 -6.32
C VAL A 193 -16.18 -8.53 -7.38
N ILE A 194 -16.67 -9.71 -6.96
CA ILE A 194 -17.27 -10.63 -7.92
C ILE A 194 -18.41 -9.85 -8.57
N ALA A 195 -18.25 -9.48 -9.84
CA ALA A 195 -19.33 -8.89 -10.62
C ALA A 195 -20.52 -9.84 -10.47
N VAL A 196 -21.53 -9.44 -9.70
CA VAL A 196 -22.76 -10.22 -9.54
C VAL A 196 -23.29 -10.41 -10.96
N PRO A 197 -23.36 -11.65 -11.50
CA PRO A 197 -24.00 -11.86 -12.78
C PRO A 197 -25.40 -11.30 -12.63
N LEU A 198 -25.76 -10.31 -13.45
CA LEU A 198 -27.08 -9.70 -13.41
C LEU A 198 -28.11 -10.82 -13.27
N PRO A 199 -28.95 -10.82 -12.22
CA PRO A 199 -29.93 -11.88 -12.07
C PRO A 199 -30.70 -11.97 -13.38
N ALA A 200 -30.94 -13.19 -13.86
CA ALA A 200 -31.62 -13.48 -15.12
C ALA A 200 -33.00 -12.79 -15.25
N SER A 201 -33.48 -12.10 -14.20
CA SER A 201 -34.55 -11.09 -14.24
C SER A 201 -34.39 -10.04 -15.36
N GLY A 202 -33.16 -9.68 -15.77
CA GLY A 202 -32.96 -8.78 -16.91
C GLY A 202 -33.45 -9.36 -18.24
N TRP A 203 -33.32 -10.68 -18.41
CA TRP A 203 -33.82 -11.42 -19.58
C TRP A 203 -35.30 -11.79 -19.46
N LEU A 204 -35.80 -12.04 -18.24
CA LEU A 204 -37.23 -12.30 -18.00
C LEU A 204 -38.11 -11.07 -18.29
N LEU A 205 -37.61 -9.84 -18.10
CA LEU A 205 -38.36 -8.63 -18.41
C LEU A 205 -38.54 -8.40 -19.92
N THR A 206 -37.57 -8.79 -20.75
CA THR A 206 -37.65 -8.62 -22.21
C THR A 206 -38.54 -9.67 -22.88
N VAL A 207 -38.58 -10.90 -22.34
CA VAL A 207 -39.50 -11.95 -22.84
C VAL A 207 -40.95 -11.66 -22.42
N GLY A 208 -41.17 -11.04 -21.25
CA GLY A 208 -42.50 -10.64 -20.77
C GLY A 208 -43.21 -9.61 -21.66
N LEU A 209 -42.48 -8.64 -22.23
CA LEU A 209 -43.08 -7.64 -23.12
C LEU A 209 -43.47 -8.21 -24.50
N ALA A 210 -42.75 -9.22 -25.01
CA ALA A 210 -43.07 -9.83 -26.31
C ALA A 210 -44.33 -10.72 -26.27
N GLY A 211 -44.63 -11.35 -25.13
CA GLY A 211 -45.80 -12.22 -24.96
C GLY A 211 -47.15 -11.49 -24.99
N VAL A 212 -47.19 -10.21 -24.60
CA VAL A 212 -48.44 -9.43 -24.52
C VAL A 212 -48.92 -8.94 -25.90
N PHE A 213 -48.03 -8.81 -26.88
CA PHE A 213 -48.41 -8.38 -28.24
C PHE A 213 -48.82 -9.53 -29.19
N GLY A 214 -48.64 -10.81 -28.79
CA GLY A 214 -48.92 -11.97 -29.63
C GLY A 214 -50.37 -12.49 -29.62
N LEU A 215 -51.21 -12.06 -28.67
CA LEU A 215 -52.61 -12.48 -28.57
C LEU A 215 -53.55 -11.48 -29.23
N GLY A 216 -53.42 -11.34 -30.55
CA GLY A 216 -54.25 -10.44 -31.36
C GLY A 216 -54.78 -11.09 -32.63
N ARG A 217 -55.80 -11.96 -32.47
CA ARG A 217 -56.78 -12.41 -33.48
C ARG A 217 -56.36 -13.48 -34.50
N LYS A 218 -56.78 -14.73 -34.23
CA LYS A 218 -57.08 -15.74 -35.26
C LYS A 218 -58.48 -15.51 -35.84
N ARG A 219 -58.52 -15.38 -37.18
CA ARG A 219 -59.51 -15.80 -38.20
C ARG A 219 -61.03 -15.68 -37.97
N ALA A 220 -61.70 -15.16 -38.99
CA ALA A 220 -62.96 -15.75 -39.48
C ALA A 220 -62.98 -15.75 -41.02
N THR A 221 -63.06 -16.94 -41.60
CA THR A 221 -63.35 -17.22 -43.01
C THR A 221 -64.87 -17.26 -43.19
N LYS A 222 -65.44 -16.73 -44.28
CA LYS A 222 -66.52 -17.43 -45.02
C LYS A 222 -66.79 -16.85 -46.41
N LEU A 223 -66.93 -17.81 -47.33
CA LEU A 223 -67.50 -17.83 -48.68
C LEU A 223 -68.60 -16.79 -48.99
N THR A 224 -68.51 -16.16 -50.16
CA THR A 224 -69.19 -16.51 -51.44
C THR A 224 -68.51 -15.79 -52.59
#